data_AF-A0A1Y3WKW7-F1
#
_entry.id   AF-A0A1Y3WKW7-F1
#
_cell.length_a   1.000
_cell.length_b   1.000
_cell.length_c   1.000
_cell.angle_alpha   90.00
_cell.angle_beta   90.00
_cell.angle_gamma   90.00
#
_symmetry.space_group_name_H-M   'P 1'
#
loop_
_entity.id
_entity.type
_entity.pdbx_description
1 polymer ?
#
loop_
_entity_poly.entity_id
_entity_poly.type
_entity_poly.pdbx_seq_one_letter_code
_entity_poly.pdbx_strand_id
1 'polypeptide(L)'
;MKKFLSALLIGPIRFYRACISPMLPPSCRYVPTCSQYAIEAIQIHGPFKGFWLATRRLLSCHPWGGSGYDPVPPKFPIDIHTHHNRYGAIISTTPDEFHPQPGKYYSVGLHPWSLSEASKESITQLEAAVSHEQVVAVGETGLDKIKSGVNYEEQLIYFEKQIRLSEQWHKPLVIHAVKSYDDIIRIHKAKHPAQPWIIHGFRGKPETAAQLLREGLYLSFGEYYNHETLKSIPLDRLFLETDEGQMTIDKLYRKAAHIRNLSPHRLHKAIAANVARIFPLQSSAHQS
;
A
#
# COMPACT_ATOMS: atom_id res chain seq x y z
N MET A 1 -24.85 -9.52 15.17
CA MET A 1 -24.47 -10.95 15.07
C MET A 1 -22.97 -11.18 14.88
N LYS A 2 -22.31 -10.68 13.81
CA LYS A 2 -20.87 -10.93 13.54
C LYS A 2 -19.93 -10.53 14.69
N LYS A 3 -20.15 -9.38 15.36
CA LYS A 3 -19.35 -8.92 16.52
C LYS A 3 -19.45 -9.86 17.73
N PHE A 4 -20.67 -10.36 18.02
CA PHE A 4 -20.90 -11.31 19.12
C PHE A 4 -20.19 -12.63 18.83
N LEU A 5 -20.31 -13.14 17.60
CA LEU A 5 -19.63 -14.36 17.18
C LEU A 5 -18.09 -14.22 17.23
N SER A 6 -17.54 -13.08 16.80
CA SER A 6 -16.12 -12.78 16.98
C SER A 6 -15.71 -12.79 18.44
N ALA A 7 -16.49 -12.21 19.35
CA ALA A 7 -16.20 -12.22 20.78
C ALA A 7 -16.22 -13.65 21.37
N LEU A 8 -17.19 -14.47 20.94
CA LEU A 8 -17.32 -15.86 21.35
C LEU A 8 -16.12 -16.71 20.91
N LEU A 9 -15.58 -16.46 19.71
CA LEU A 9 -14.37 -17.13 19.23
C LEU A 9 -13.08 -16.59 19.90
N ILE A 10 -13.00 -15.28 20.15
CA ILE A 10 -11.80 -14.64 20.73
C ILE A 10 -11.66 -14.92 22.23
N GLY A 11 -12.76 -14.99 22.97
CA GLY A 11 -12.77 -15.16 24.43
C GLY A 11 -11.94 -16.36 24.92
N PRO A 12 -12.19 -17.58 24.41
CA PRO A 12 -11.40 -18.77 24.76
C PRO A 12 -9.91 -18.62 24.42
N ILE A 13 -9.58 -17.98 23.29
CA ILE A 13 -8.19 -17.78 22.86
C ILE A 13 -7.47 -16.82 23.82
N ARG A 14 -8.16 -15.77 24.29
CA ARG A 14 -7.63 -14.85 25.32
C ARG A 14 -7.42 -15.56 26.65
N PHE A 15 -8.38 -16.38 27.08
CA PHE A 15 -8.24 -17.18 28.30
C PHE A 15 -7.05 -18.14 28.21
N TYR A 16 -6.91 -18.88 27.10
CA TYR A 16 -5.75 -19.73 26.86
C TYR A 16 -4.44 -18.95 26.96
N ARG A 17 -4.35 -17.77 26.33
CA ARG A 17 -3.15 -16.93 26.37
C ARG A 17 -2.83 -16.41 27.77
N ALA A 18 -3.83 -16.09 28.59
CA ALA A 18 -3.65 -15.52 29.92
C ALA A 18 -3.39 -16.57 30.99
N CYS A 19 -4.06 -17.72 30.93
CA CYS A 19 -4.07 -18.70 32.02
C CYS A 19 -3.27 -19.98 31.71
N ILE A 20 -3.16 -20.38 30.44
CA ILE A 20 -2.58 -21.68 30.06
C ILE A 20 -1.21 -21.50 29.37
N SER A 21 -1.13 -20.61 28.39
CA SER A 21 0.08 -20.37 27.61
C SER A 21 1.32 -20.02 28.45
N PRO A 22 1.25 -19.27 29.57
CA PRO A 22 2.42 -18.99 30.40
C PRO A 22 3.01 -20.23 31.09
N MET A 23 2.23 -21.31 31.23
CA MET A 23 2.66 -22.57 31.85
C MET A 23 3.27 -23.55 30.84
N LEU A 24 3.28 -23.21 29.55
CA LEU A 24 3.75 -24.07 28.48
C LEU A 24 4.98 -23.46 27.80
N PRO A 25 5.94 -24.27 27.33
CA PRO A 25 7.05 -23.77 26.54
C PRO A 25 6.56 -23.16 25.21
N PRO A 26 7.27 -22.16 24.65
CA PRO A 26 6.93 -21.61 23.34
C PRO A 26 7.04 -22.67 22.24
N SER A 27 5.91 -23.01 21.62
CA SER A 27 5.83 -24.09 20.62
C SER A 27 5.52 -23.60 19.20
N CYS A 28 5.05 -22.36 19.05
CA CYS A 28 4.73 -21.81 17.74
C CYS A 28 5.99 -21.59 16.91
N ARG A 29 6.05 -22.19 15.72
CA ARG A 29 7.11 -21.97 14.72
C ARG A 29 7.00 -20.64 13.99
N TYR A 30 5.91 -19.93 14.23
CA TYR A 30 5.52 -18.73 13.54
C TYR A 30 5.46 -17.51 14.45
N VAL A 31 5.73 -16.33 13.87
CA VAL A 31 5.58 -15.02 14.52
C VAL A 31 4.58 -14.17 13.71
N PRO A 32 3.57 -13.53 14.33
CA PRO A 32 3.12 -13.74 15.71
C PRO A 32 2.66 -15.18 15.97
N THR A 33 2.51 -15.57 17.25
CA THR A 33 2.09 -16.94 17.62
C THR A 33 0.70 -17.26 17.06
N CYS A 34 0.37 -18.55 16.86
CA CYS A 34 -0.92 -18.96 16.29
C CYS A 34 -2.13 -18.40 17.05
N SER A 35 -2.06 -18.32 18.38
CA SER A 35 -3.12 -17.74 19.21
C SER A 35 -3.26 -16.23 19.02
N GLN A 36 -2.15 -15.50 18.84
CA GLN A 36 -2.18 -14.08 18.52
C GLN A 36 -2.71 -13.84 17.10
N TYR A 37 -2.21 -14.60 16.12
CA TYR A 37 -2.69 -14.59 14.74
C TYR A 37 -4.20 -14.87 14.66
N ALA A 38 -4.70 -15.84 15.42
CA ALA A 38 -6.12 -16.19 15.41
C ALA A 38 -7.01 -15.02 15.90
N ILE A 39 -6.61 -14.36 16.99
CA ILE A 39 -7.31 -13.17 17.50
C ILE A 39 -7.29 -12.07 16.43
N GLU A 40 -6.12 -11.77 15.89
CA GLU A 40 -5.96 -10.75 14.84
C GLU A 40 -6.78 -11.09 13.59
N ALA A 41 -6.82 -12.36 13.17
CA ALA A 41 -7.53 -12.82 11.99
C ALA A 41 -9.04 -12.66 12.14
N ILE A 42 -9.59 -13.01 13.31
CA ILE A 42 -11.01 -12.85 13.62
C ILE A 42 -11.39 -11.36 13.76
N GLN A 43 -10.51 -10.55 14.34
CA GLN A 43 -10.72 -9.10 14.45
C GLN A 43 -10.69 -8.41 13.08
N ILE A 44 -9.71 -8.77 12.23
CA ILE A 44 -9.51 -8.18 10.90
C ILE A 44 -10.56 -8.72 9.94
N HIS A 45 -10.68 -10.03 9.76
CA HIS A 45 -11.50 -10.65 8.71
C HIS A 45 -12.93 -11.01 9.13
N GLY A 46 -13.26 -10.87 10.41
CA GLY A 46 -14.53 -11.34 10.97
C GLY A 46 -14.49 -12.83 11.32
N PRO A 47 -15.58 -13.37 11.89
CA PRO A 47 -15.56 -14.69 12.53
C PRO A 47 -15.31 -15.83 11.54
N PHE A 48 -15.90 -15.80 10.34
CA PHE A 48 -15.78 -16.91 9.39
C PHE A 48 -14.41 -16.95 8.69
N LYS A 49 -14.06 -15.89 7.94
CA LYS A 49 -12.78 -15.81 7.22
C LYS A 49 -11.57 -15.76 8.17
N GLY A 50 -11.72 -15.08 9.31
CA GLY A 50 -10.70 -15.06 10.35
C GLY A 50 -10.46 -16.43 10.96
N PHE A 51 -11.53 -17.19 11.24
CA PHE A 51 -11.41 -18.57 11.70
C PHE A 51 -10.75 -19.47 10.66
N TRP A 52 -11.14 -19.37 9.38
CA TRP A 52 -10.49 -20.14 8.30
C TRP A 52 -8.98 -19.86 8.20
N LEU A 53 -8.57 -18.58 8.24
CA LEU A 53 -7.15 -18.19 8.25
C LEU A 53 -6.42 -18.74 9.48
N ALA A 54 -7.04 -18.64 10.66
CA ALA A 54 -6.48 -19.15 11.91
C ALA A 54 -6.28 -20.68 11.88
N THR A 55 -7.28 -21.42 11.37
CA THR A 55 -7.21 -22.87 11.23
C THR A 55 -6.14 -23.29 10.24
N ARG A 56 -6.07 -22.65 9.06
CA ARG A 56 -5.01 -22.92 8.08
C ARG A 56 -3.62 -22.68 8.67
N ARG A 57 -3.46 -21.60 9.45
CA ARG A 57 -2.22 -21.25 10.13
C ARG A 57 -1.83 -22.29 11.20
N LEU A 58 -2.79 -22.74 11.99
CA LEU A 58 -2.56 -23.76 13.01
C LEU A 58 -2.13 -25.08 12.37
N LEU A 59 -2.81 -25.49 11.30
CA LEU A 59 -2.50 -26.71 10.55
C LEU A 59 -1.13 -26.68 9.88
N SER A 60 -0.58 -25.51 9.57
CA SER A 60 0.78 -25.38 9.02
C SER A 60 1.86 -25.23 10.10
N CYS A 61 1.49 -25.12 11.38
CA CYS A 61 2.41 -24.88 12.50
C CYS A 61 2.90 -26.18 13.15
N HIS A 62 3.55 -27.03 12.36
CA HIS A 62 4.21 -28.28 12.82
C HIS A 62 5.61 -28.39 12.19
N PRO A 63 6.48 -29.33 12.62
CA PRO A 63 7.87 -29.43 12.16
C PRO A 63 8.05 -29.56 10.63
N TRP A 64 7.14 -30.27 9.95
CA TRP A 64 7.11 -30.40 8.49
C TRP A 64 6.32 -29.30 7.76
N GLY A 65 5.77 -28.35 8.52
CA GLY A 65 5.08 -27.19 7.98
C GLY A 65 6.02 -25.99 7.81
N GLY A 66 5.45 -24.80 7.66
CA GLY A 66 6.23 -23.58 7.56
C GLY A 66 6.72 -23.06 8.91
N SER A 67 7.54 -22.01 8.88
CA SER A 67 8.02 -21.29 10.06
C SER A 67 8.37 -19.85 9.70
N GLY A 68 8.68 -19.04 10.72
CA GLY A 68 9.09 -17.64 10.54
C GLY A 68 7.94 -16.65 10.69
N TYR A 69 8.09 -15.45 10.15
CA TYR A 69 7.03 -14.46 10.28
C TYR A 69 5.98 -14.59 9.18
N ASP A 70 4.72 -14.68 9.57
CA ASP A 70 3.59 -14.55 8.66
C ASP A 70 2.39 -13.94 9.43
N PRO A 71 2.13 -12.63 9.26
CA PRO A 71 1.10 -11.91 9.97
C PRO A 71 -0.25 -12.17 9.30
N VAL A 72 -1.34 -11.80 9.96
CA VAL A 72 -2.66 -11.87 9.33
C VAL A 72 -2.65 -10.97 8.09
N PRO A 73 -3.06 -11.49 6.91
CA PRO A 73 -3.17 -10.67 5.71
C PRO A 73 -4.02 -9.44 5.99
N PRO A 74 -3.57 -8.22 5.69
CA PRO A 74 -4.37 -7.05 5.97
C PRO A 74 -5.61 -7.03 5.06
N LYS A 75 -6.72 -6.48 5.55
CA LYS A 75 -7.94 -6.24 4.75
C LYS A 75 -7.74 -5.17 3.67
N PHE A 76 -6.76 -4.31 3.91
CA PHE A 76 -6.43 -3.13 3.14
C PHE A 76 -4.99 -3.29 2.63
N PRO A 77 -4.63 -2.67 1.51
CA PRO A 77 -3.27 -2.74 1.02
C PRO A 77 -2.32 -2.00 1.97
N ILE A 78 -1.24 -2.65 2.37
CA ILE A 78 -0.17 -2.03 3.20
C ILE A 78 1.08 -1.71 2.39
N ASP A 79 1.13 -2.28 1.20
CA ASP A 79 2.06 -2.03 0.12
C ASP A 79 1.29 -1.18 -0.90
N ILE A 80 1.56 0.12 -0.96
CA ILE A 80 0.73 1.03 -1.78
C ILE A 80 1.16 1.07 -3.25
N HIS A 81 2.20 0.34 -3.62
CA HIS A 81 2.71 0.32 -4.98
C HIS A 81 3.60 -0.92 -5.24
N THR A 82 3.19 -1.79 -6.16
CA THR A 82 3.94 -2.97 -6.57
C THR A 82 3.61 -3.33 -8.02
N HIS A 83 4.61 -3.78 -8.77
CA HIS A 83 4.39 -4.38 -10.10
C HIS A 83 4.16 -5.90 -10.05
N HIS A 84 4.25 -6.49 -8.86
CA HIS A 84 3.97 -7.90 -8.64
C HIS A 84 2.49 -8.15 -8.28
N ASN A 85 1.87 -9.13 -8.93
CA ASN A 85 0.48 -9.52 -8.70
C ASN A 85 0.27 -10.24 -7.35
N ARG A 86 -0.09 -9.51 -6.29
CA ARG A 86 -0.26 -10.04 -4.92
C ARG A 86 -1.45 -9.43 -4.16
N TYR A 87 -1.97 -10.15 -3.18
CA TYR A 87 -2.99 -9.63 -2.27
C TYR A 87 -2.38 -8.72 -1.19
N GLY A 88 -3.19 -7.80 -0.66
CA GLY A 88 -2.73 -6.87 0.38
C GLY A 88 -1.82 -5.75 -0.13
N ALA A 89 -1.86 -5.48 -1.43
CA ALA A 89 -1.12 -4.41 -2.10
C ALA A 89 -2.02 -3.67 -3.11
N ILE A 90 -1.59 -2.48 -3.52
CA ILE A 90 -2.10 -1.77 -4.70
C ILE A 90 -1.17 -2.11 -5.87
N ILE A 91 -1.70 -2.83 -6.86
CA ILE A 91 -0.95 -3.28 -8.02
C ILE A 91 -0.92 -2.15 -9.06
N SER A 92 0.28 -1.69 -9.41
CA SER A 92 0.47 -0.70 -10.48
C SER A 92 0.41 -1.40 -11.83
N THR A 93 -0.42 -0.90 -12.73
CA THR A 93 -0.61 -1.49 -14.06
C THR A 93 -0.97 -0.41 -15.09
N THR A 94 -0.78 -0.72 -16.36
CA THR A 94 -1.23 0.11 -17.47
C THR A 94 -2.69 -0.20 -17.82
N PRO A 95 -3.38 0.69 -18.57
CA PRO A 95 -4.77 0.45 -18.97
C PRO A 95 -4.99 -0.83 -19.77
N ASP A 96 -4.02 -1.21 -20.60
CA ASP A 96 -4.04 -2.40 -21.45
C ASP A 96 -3.84 -3.70 -20.67
N GLU A 97 -3.07 -3.66 -19.59
CA GLU A 97 -2.82 -4.82 -18.71
C GLU A 97 -3.84 -4.94 -17.57
N PHE A 98 -4.77 -3.99 -17.45
CA PHE A 98 -5.73 -3.95 -16.36
C PHE A 98 -6.77 -5.07 -16.47
N HIS A 99 -6.55 -6.13 -15.69
CA HIS A 99 -7.46 -7.26 -15.55
C HIS A 99 -7.80 -7.49 -14.07
N PRO A 100 -8.92 -6.90 -13.57
CA PRO A 100 -9.25 -6.93 -12.16
C PRO A 100 -9.56 -8.36 -11.68
N GLN A 101 -8.96 -8.75 -10.54
CA GLN A 101 -9.22 -10.02 -9.88
C GLN A 101 -9.87 -9.79 -8.51
N PRO A 102 -10.88 -10.58 -8.11
CA PRO A 102 -11.62 -10.36 -6.87
C PRO A 102 -10.71 -10.17 -5.64
N GLY A 103 -10.95 -9.09 -4.89
CA GLY A 103 -10.24 -8.80 -3.63
C GLY A 103 -8.83 -8.20 -3.80
N LYS A 104 -8.44 -7.81 -5.01
CA LYS A 104 -7.21 -7.03 -5.27
C LYS A 104 -7.53 -5.55 -5.51
N TYR A 105 -6.52 -4.71 -5.34
CA TYR A 105 -6.62 -3.27 -5.56
C TYR A 105 -5.56 -2.84 -6.56
N TYR A 106 -5.87 -1.82 -7.34
CA TYR A 106 -5.05 -1.40 -8.47
C TYR A 106 -4.86 0.12 -8.47
N SER A 107 -3.70 0.56 -8.96
CA SER A 107 -3.52 1.87 -9.53
C SER A 107 -3.33 1.69 -11.03
N VAL A 108 -4.07 2.45 -11.84
CA VAL A 108 -3.95 2.38 -13.29
C VAL A 108 -3.47 3.73 -13.80
N GLY A 109 -2.44 3.73 -14.64
CA GLY A 109 -1.84 4.95 -15.17
C GLY A 109 -0.97 4.73 -16.38
N LEU A 110 -0.59 5.85 -17.01
CA LEU A 110 0.38 5.88 -18.09
C LEU A 110 1.70 6.42 -17.55
N HIS A 111 2.68 5.54 -17.47
CA HIS A 111 4.02 5.85 -16.99
C HIS A 111 4.76 6.78 -17.98
N PRO A 112 5.55 7.77 -17.52
CA PRO A 112 6.26 8.69 -18.41
C PRO A 112 7.21 8.01 -19.41
N TRP A 113 7.63 6.76 -19.14
CA TRP A 113 8.51 6.00 -20.05
C TRP A 113 7.78 5.23 -21.15
N SER A 114 6.48 4.98 -21.01
CA SER A 114 5.70 4.16 -21.96
C SER A 114 4.86 5.00 -22.93
N LEU A 115 5.04 6.32 -22.93
CA LEU A 115 4.30 7.21 -23.81
C LEU A 115 4.75 7.06 -25.27
N SER A 116 3.78 6.97 -26.18
CA SER A 116 3.97 6.83 -27.62
C SER A 116 2.71 7.32 -28.36
N GLU A 117 2.68 7.23 -29.70
CA GLU A 117 1.48 7.56 -30.48
C GLU A 117 0.24 6.74 -30.05
N ALA A 118 0.43 5.51 -29.57
CA ALA A 118 -0.65 4.67 -29.06
C ALA A 118 -1.26 5.18 -27.74
N SER A 119 -0.59 6.09 -27.03
CA SER A 119 -1.06 6.63 -25.75
C SER A 119 -2.36 7.44 -25.87
N LYS A 120 -2.72 7.89 -27.08
CA LYS A 120 -4.05 8.49 -27.35
C LYS A 120 -5.19 7.48 -27.22
N GLU A 121 -4.95 6.20 -27.52
CA GLU A 121 -5.95 5.15 -27.28
C GLU A 121 -5.92 4.70 -25.82
N SER A 122 -4.71 4.61 -25.24
CA SER A 122 -4.53 4.21 -23.85
C SER A 122 -5.16 5.20 -22.85
N ILE A 123 -5.27 6.50 -23.17
CA ILE A 123 -5.96 7.45 -22.27
C ILE A 123 -7.47 7.18 -22.20
N THR A 124 -8.10 6.80 -23.31
CA THR A 124 -9.52 6.44 -23.33
C THR A 124 -9.76 5.16 -22.53
N GLN A 125 -8.85 4.18 -22.65
CA GLN A 125 -8.88 2.98 -21.83
C GLN A 125 -8.65 3.30 -20.34
N LEU A 126 -7.75 4.24 -20.04
CA LEU A 126 -7.51 4.69 -18.67
C LEU A 126 -8.76 5.30 -18.05
N GLU A 127 -9.49 6.14 -18.78
CA GLU A 127 -10.77 6.70 -18.32
C GLU A 127 -11.77 5.61 -17.93
N ALA A 128 -11.88 4.56 -18.75
CA ALA A 128 -12.73 3.41 -18.44
C ALA A 128 -12.21 2.62 -17.22
N ALA A 129 -10.90 2.34 -17.15
CA ALA A 129 -10.30 1.57 -16.06
C ALA A 129 -10.42 2.30 -14.71
N VAL A 130 -10.17 3.61 -14.67
CA VAL A 130 -10.25 4.43 -13.47
C VAL A 130 -11.67 4.49 -12.91
N SER A 131 -12.72 4.20 -13.68
CA SER A 131 -14.08 4.09 -13.13
C SER A 131 -14.30 2.85 -12.25
N HIS A 132 -13.47 1.81 -12.42
CA HIS A 132 -13.67 0.52 -11.77
C HIS A 132 -13.45 0.58 -10.25
N GLU A 133 -14.25 -0.15 -9.48
CA GLU A 133 -14.24 -0.12 -8.00
C GLU A 133 -12.93 -0.62 -7.38
N GLN A 134 -12.26 -1.56 -8.06
CA GLN A 134 -10.97 -2.10 -7.63
C GLN A 134 -9.79 -1.19 -7.99
N VAL A 135 -9.99 -0.16 -8.81
CA VAL A 135 -8.98 0.87 -9.07
C VAL A 135 -9.12 1.93 -8.00
N VAL A 136 -8.12 2.09 -7.15
CA VAL A 136 -8.18 2.94 -5.95
C VAL A 136 -7.28 4.16 -6.05
N ALA A 137 -6.49 4.26 -7.12
CA ALA A 137 -5.63 5.41 -7.41
C ALA A 137 -5.44 5.55 -8.93
N VAL A 138 -5.13 6.78 -9.35
CA VAL A 138 -4.61 7.04 -10.70
C VAL A 138 -3.09 7.01 -10.64
N GLY A 139 -2.46 6.39 -11.62
CA GLY A 139 -1.03 6.20 -11.70
C GLY A 139 -0.64 4.72 -11.74
N GLU A 140 0.62 4.40 -11.99
CA GLU A 140 1.74 5.32 -11.95
C GLU A 140 1.78 6.29 -13.15
N THR A 141 2.06 7.56 -12.85
CA THR A 141 2.25 8.64 -13.82
C THR A 141 3.34 9.56 -13.30
N GLY A 142 3.78 10.56 -14.06
CA GLY A 142 4.65 11.60 -13.55
C GLY A 142 5.68 12.07 -14.55
N LEU A 143 6.86 12.42 -14.06
CA LEU A 143 7.89 13.13 -14.83
C LEU A 143 9.28 12.57 -14.54
N ASP A 144 10.02 12.27 -15.60
CA ASP A 144 11.40 11.79 -15.55
C ASP A 144 12.29 12.59 -16.50
N LYS A 145 13.24 13.34 -15.95
CA LYS A 145 14.20 14.13 -16.75
C LYS A 145 15.45 13.37 -17.18
N ILE A 146 15.71 12.19 -16.61
CA ILE A 146 16.93 11.42 -16.89
C ILE A 146 16.67 10.43 -18.03
N LYS A 147 15.56 9.72 -17.99
CA LYS A 147 15.32 8.64 -18.94
C LYS A 147 15.02 9.19 -20.33
N SER A 148 15.83 8.77 -21.31
CA SER A 148 15.63 9.06 -22.72
C SER A 148 14.59 8.12 -23.34
N GLY A 149 13.65 8.67 -24.12
CA GLY A 149 12.70 7.88 -24.90
C GLY A 149 11.40 8.62 -25.23
N VAL A 150 10.98 9.52 -24.33
CA VAL A 150 9.79 10.38 -24.48
C VAL A 150 10.18 11.81 -24.17
N ASN A 151 9.74 12.76 -25.00
CA ASN A 151 10.04 14.17 -24.77
C ASN A 151 9.34 14.67 -23.49
N TYR A 152 9.96 15.62 -22.79
CA TYR A 152 9.47 16.07 -21.48
C TYR A 152 8.13 16.81 -21.56
N GLU A 153 7.85 17.49 -22.67
CA GLU A 153 6.57 18.20 -22.91
C GLU A 153 5.41 17.21 -23.03
N GLU A 154 5.63 16.08 -23.67
CA GLU A 154 4.65 15.00 -23.79
C GLU A 154 4.38 14.36 -22.43
N GLN A 155 5.42 14.13 -21.62
CA GLN A 155 5.24 13.68 -20.24
C GLN A 155 4.34 14.65 -19.45
N LEU A 156 4.56 15.97 -19.60
CA LEU A 156 3.72 16.99 -18.95
C LEU A 156 2.26 16.92 -19.41
N ILE A 157 2.01 16.75 -20.71
CA ILE A 157 0.64 16.63 -21.25
C ILE A 157 -0.08 15.45 -20.63
N TYR A 158 0.53 14.27 -20.61
CA TYR A 158 -0.11 13.07 -20.06
C TYR A 158 -0.20 13.08 -18.53
N PHE A 159 0.77 13.71 -17.85
CA PHE A 159 0.68 13.95 -16.42
C PHE A 159 -0.51 14.85 -16.09
N GLU A 160 -0.71 15.95 -16.83
CA GLU A 160 -1.89 16.82 -16.66
C GLU A 160 -3.22 16.11 -16.90
N LYS A 161 -3.30 15.24 -17.92
CA LYS A 161 -4.52 14.45 -18.16
C LYS A 161 -4.83 13.54 -16.96
N GLN A 162 -3.82 12.87 -16.40
CA GLN A 162 -4.00 11.98 -15.26
C GLN A 162 -4.31 12.72 -13.96
N ILE A 163 -3.79 13.94 -13.77
CA ILE A 163 -4.23 14.83 -12.68
C ILE A 163 -5.74 15.11 -12.79
N ARG A 164 -6.25 15.42 -13.99
CA ARG A 164 -7.69 15.65 -14.18
C ARG A 164 -8.53 14.42 -13.87
N LEU A 165 -8.07 13.23 -14.26
CA LEU A 165 -8.76 11.98 -13.95
C LEU A 165 -8.77 11.68 -12.45
N SER A 166 -7.66 11.95 -11.75
CA SER A 166 -7.58 11.84 -10.29
C SER A 166 -8.65 12.71 -9.63
N GLU A 167 -8.74 13.99 -10.00
CA GLU A 167 -9.74 14.92 -9.48
C GLU A 167 -11.17 14.49 -9.81
N GLN A 168 -11.44 14.14 -11.08
CA GLN A 168 -12.78 13.74 -11.54
C GLN A 168 -13.31 12.50 -10.80
N TRP A 169 -12.45 11.51 -10.59
CA TRP A 169 -12.82 10.24 -9.96
C TRP A 169 -12.58 10.19 -8.45
N HIS A 170 -12.15 11.30 -7.86
CA HIS A 170 -11.87 11.43 -6.42
C HIS A 170 -10.91 10.33 -5.92
N LYS A 171 -9.86 10.09 -6.70
CA LYS A 171 -8.84 9.07 -6.43
C LYS A 171 -7.48 9.73 -6.27
N PRO A 172 -6.65 9.31 -5.29
CA PRO A 172 -5.30 9.85 -5.14
C PRO A 172 -4.44 9.57 -6.37
N LEU A 173 -3.38 10.38 -6.53
CA LEU A 173 -2.43 10.28 -7.63
C LEU A 173 -1.10 9.69 -7.13
N VAL A 174 -0.63 8.62 -7.77
CA VAL A 174 0.67 7.99 -7.51
C VAL A 174 1.69 8.45 -8.57
N ILE A 175 2.77 9.09 -8.14
CA ILE A 175 3.63 9.92 -8.97
C ILE A 175 5.08 9.45 -8.99
N HIS A 176 5.55 9.03 -10.15
CA HIS A 176 6.96 8.85 -10.50
C HIS A 176 7.62 10.20 -10.70
N ALA A 177 8.70 10.46 -9.97
CA ALA A 177 9.41 11.73 -10.07
C ALA A 177 10.91 11.54 -9.98
N VAL A 178 11.59 11.66 -11.14
CA VAL A 178 13.05 11.59 -11.25
C VAL A 178 13.59 12.92 -11.74
N LYS A 179 14.35 13.60 -10.86
CA LYS A 179 14.90 14.96 -11.09
C LYS A 179 13.85 16.01 -11.46
N SER A 180 12.61 15.79 -11.04
CA SER A 180 11.44 16.60 -11.41
C SER A 180 10.65 17.12 -10.20
N TYR A 181 11.15 16.96 -8.97
CA TYR A 181 10.42 17.37 -7.76
C TYR A 181 10.01 18.85 -7.76
N ASP A 182 10.88 19.75 -8.24
CA ASP A 182 10.56 21.17 -8.35
C ASP A 182 9.41 21.44 -9.34
N ASP A 183 9.34 20.68 -10.43
CA ASP A 183 8.25 20.77 -11.40
C ASP A 183 6.96 20.21 -10.82
N ILE A 184 7.02 19.08 -10.10
CA ILE A 184 5.86 18.52 -9.38
C ILE A 184 5.32 19.56 -8.38
N ILE A 185 6.19 20.20 -7.59
CA ILE A 185 5.80 21.26 -6.64
C ILE A 185 5.17 22.45 -7.38
N ARG A 186 5.78 22.91 -8.48
CA ARG A 186 5.25 24.02 -9.28
C ARG A 186 3.86 23.70 -9.82
N ILE A 187 3.67 22.49 -10.36
CA ILE A 187 2.38 22.05 -10.90
C ILE A 187 1.35 21.89 -9.76
N HIS A 188 1.73 21.27 -8.64
CA HIS A 188 0.85 21.12 -7.48
C HIS A 188 0.33 22.47 -6.98
N LYS A 189 1.22 23.48 -6.87
CA LYS A 189 0.84 24.86 -6.55
C LYS A 189 -0.12 25.45 -7.56
N ALA A 190 0.15 25.27 -8.85
CA ALA A 190 -0.67 25.85 -9.90
C ALA A 190 -2.06 25.20 -10.00
N LYS A 191 -2.17 23.89 -9.73
CA LYS A 191 -3.42 23.14 -9.85
C LYS A 191 -4.28 23.16 -8.58
N HIS A 192 -3.68 23.40 -7.41
CA HIS A 192 -4.37 23.33 -6.11
C HIS A 192 -5.24 22.07 -5.97
N PRO A 193 -4.66 20.86 -6.14
CA PRO A 193 -5.44 19.62 -6.22
C PRO A 193 -6.19 19.35 -4.91
N ALA A 194 -7.42 18.82 -5.02
CA ALA A 194 -8.14 18.33 -3.86
C ALA A 194 -7.70 16.90 -3.52
N GLN A 195 -7.27 16.12 -4.52
CA GLN A 195 -6.85 14.75 -4.30
C GLN A 195 -5.42 14.65 -3.75
N PRO A 196 -5.16 13.68 -2.86
CA PRO A 196 -3.82 13.45 -2.34
C PRO A 196 -2.84 13.02 -3.44
N TRP A 197 -1.67 13.67 -3.46
CA TRP A 197 -0.55 13.30 -4.33
C TRP A 197 0.50 12.54 -3.54
N ILE A 198 0.94 11.39 -4.06
CA ILE A 198 1.88 10.48 -3.42
C ILE A 198 3.10 10.33 -4.33
N ILE A 199 4.27 10.76 -3.87
CA ILE A 199 5.53 10.45 -4.53
C ILE A 199 5.91 9.02 -4.15
N HIS A 200 5.87 8.09 -5.11
CA HIS A 200 6.37 6.73 -4.88
C HIS A 200 7.90 6.69 -5.04
N GLY A 201 8.52 5.64 -4.52
CA GLY A 201 9.95 5.37 -4.68
C GLY A 201 10.86 6.48 -4.13
N PHE A 202 10.43 7.24 -3.11
CA PHE A 202 11.14 8.44 -2.70
C PHE A 202 12.53 8.14 -2.12
N ARG A 203 13.57 8.69 -2.74
CA ARG A 203 15.00 8.50 -2.38
C ARG A 203 15.72 9.80 -2.00
N GLY A 204 15.00 10.92 -1.94
CA GLY A 204 15.58 12.25 -1.72
C GLY A 204 16.11 12.50 -0.30
N LYS A 205 16.81 13.63 -0.15
CA LYS A 205 17.33 14.11 1.13
C LYS A 205 16.22 14.75 2.00
N PRO A 206 16.45 14.95 3.32
CA PRO A 206 15.46 15.53 4.22
C PRO A 206 14.92 16.90 3.76
N GLU A 207 15.76 17.72 3.13
CA GLU A 207 15.38 19.07 2.67
C GLU A 207 14.32 19.00 1.56
N THR A 208 14.53 18.10 0.59
CA THR A 208 13.58 17.85 -0.51
C THR A 208 12.28 17.24 0.02
N ALA A 209 12.37 16.29 0.94
CA ALA A 209 11.18 15.73 1.57
C ALA A 209 10.38 16.81 2.31
N ALA A 210 11.05 17.68 3.07
CA ALA A 210 10.41 18.78 3.77
C ALA A 210 9.72 19.77 2.81
N GLN A 211 10.28 20.02 1.62
CA GLN A 211 9.64 20.83 0.58
C GLN A 211 8.33 20.17 0.10
N LEU A 212 8.37 18.89 -0.28
CA LEU A 212 7.18 18.16 -0.75
C LEU A 212 6.10 18.08 0.33
N LEU A 213 6.48 17.82 1.58
CA LEU A 213 5.55 17.75 2.71
C LEU A 213 4.89 19.10 3.02
N ARG A 214 5.61 20.22 2.87
CA ARG A 214 5.03 21.57 3.05
C ARG A 214 3.92 21.87 2.06
N GLU A 215 4.02 21.32 0.85
CA GLU A 215 2.99 21.42 -0.17
C GLU A 215 1.85 20.41 0.05
N GLY A 216 1.93 19.55 1.07
CA GLY A 216 0.88 18.61 1.45
C GLY A 216 0.98 17.24 0.78
N LEU A 217 2.04 16.97 0.02
CA LEU A 217 2.26 15.67 -0.63
C LEU A 217 2.60 14.58 0.40
N TYR A 218 2.37 13.33 0.00
CA TYR A 218 2.74 12.13 0.73
C TYR A 218 3.98 11.51 0.11
N LEU A 219 4.75 10.79 0.92
CA LEU A 219 5.96 10.11 0.47
C LEU A 219 5.86 8.61 0.77
N SER A 220 6.12 7.80 -0.24
CA SER A 220 6.23 6.36 -0.11
C SER A 220 7.67 5.92 -0.35
N PHE A 221 8.13 4.95 0.43
CA PHE A 221 9.51 4.48 0.42
C PHE A 221 9.56 2.99 0.09
N GLY A 222 10.39 2.65 -0.90
CA GLY A 222 10.65 1.27 -1.31
C GLY A 222 11.83 0.64 -0.56
N GLU A 223 12.56 -0.25 -1.22
CA GLU A 223 13.75 -0.93 -0.65
C GLU A 223 14.93 0.03 -0.39
N TYR A 224 15.11 1.02 -1.27
CA TYR A 224 16.20 1.98 -1.18
C TYR A 224 15.65 3.33 -0.74
N TYR A 225 16.20 3.87 0.35
CA TYR A 225 15.80 5.16 0.90
C TYR A 225 16.92 5.80 1.71
N ASN A 226 16.84 7.12 1.89
CA ASN A 226 17.71 7.84 2.81
C ASN A 226 17.20 7.66 4.26
N HIS A 227 18.07 7.18 5.16
CA HIS A 227 17.69 6.88 6.54
C HIS A 227 17.27 8.13 7.33
N GLU A 228 17.98 9.24 7.17
CA GLU A 228 17.66 10.49 7.88
C GLU A 228 16.35 11.09 7.36
N THR A 229 16.10 10.96 6.06
CA THR A 229 14.80 11.35 5.50
C THR A 229 13.68 10.50 6.08
N LEU A 230 13.82 9.18 6.09
CA LEU A 230 12.78 8.29 6.61
C LEU A 230 12.47 8.57 8.10
N LYS A 231 13.47 8.94 8.90
CA LYS A 231 13.27 9.34 10.31
C LYS A 231 12.44 10.61 10.45
N SER A 232 12.63 11.59 9.58
CA SER A 232 12.01 12.92 9.70
C SER A 232 10.56 12.98 9.20
N ILE A 233 10.11 12.03 8.36
CA ILE A 233 8.75 12.08 7.79
C ILE A 233 7.68 11.92 8.87
N PRO A 234 6.64 12.76 8.93
CA PRO A 234 5.49 12.55 9.80
C PRO A 234 4.76 11.23 9.51
N LEU A 235 4.30 10.51 10.56
CA LEU A 235 3.64 9.20 10.38
C LEU A 235 2.35 9.27 9.57
N ASP A 236 1.65 10.41 9.57
CA ASP A 236 0.43 10.67 8.83
C ASP A 236 0.68 11.07 7.35
N ARG A 237 1.94 11.15 6.92
CA ARG A 237 2.37 11.46 5.54
C ARG A 237 3.25 10.38 4.92
N LEU A 238 3.41 9.26 5.61
CA LEU A 238 4.30 8.17 5.24
C LEU A 238 3.53 6.97 4.68
N PHE A 239 4.08 6.40 3.61
CA PHE A 239 3.75 5.07 3.10
C PHE A 239 5.01 4.22 2.87
N LEU A 240 4.80 2.93 2.63
CA LEU A 240 5.83 1.98 2.24
C LEU A 240 5.33 1.15 1.06
N GLU A 241 6.25 0.66 0.24
CA GLU A 241 5.95 -0.07 -0.99
C GLU A 241 7.03 -1.07 -1.35
N THR A 242 6.74 -2.01 -2.25
CA THR A 242 7.76 -2.95 -2.75
C THR A 242 8.20 -2.70 -4.18
N ASP A 243 7.40 -2.00 -4.99
CA ASP A 243 7.75 -1.68 -6.38
C ASP A 243 8.12 -2.97 -7.16
N GLU A 244 9.18 -2.96 -7.97
CA GLU A 244 9.79 -4.13 -8.61
C GLU A 244 10.80 -4.88 -7.70
N GLY A 245 10.94 -4.47 -6.45
CA GLY A 245 11.91 -5.02 -5.50
C GLY A 245 11.63 -6.46 -5.05
N GLN A 246 12.69 -7.17 -4.65
CA GLN A 246 12.61 -8.55 -4.14
C GLN A 246 12.36 -8.61 -2.62
N MET A 247 12.58 -7.50 -1.91
CA MET A 247 12.29 -7.43 -0.47
C MET A 247 10.78 -7.51 -0.20
N THR A 248 10.39 -8.38 0.73
CA THR A 248 9.01 -8.48 1.16
C THR A 248 8.58 -7.22 1.93
N ILE A 249 7.32 -6.81 1.76
CA ILE A 249 6.77 -5.64 2.44
C ILE A 249 6.99 -5.70 3.96
N ASP A 250 6.83 -6.87 4.57
CA ASP A 250 7.06 -7.01 6.01
C ASP A 250 8.51 -6.72 6.43
N LYS A 251 9.50 -7.23 5.68
CA LYS A 251 10.91 -6.95 5.98
C LYS A 251 11.19 -5.44 5.90
N LEU A 252 10.59 -4.77 4.92
CA LEU A 252 10.67 -3.32 4.78
C LEU A 252 10.04 -2.60 6.00
N TYR A 253 8.84 -3.00 6.44
CA TYR A 253 8.21 -2.45 7.63
C TYR A 253 9.06 -2.60 8.89
N ARG A 254 9.73 -3.75 9.10
CA ARG A 254 10.64 -3.91 10.24
C ARG A 254 11.85 -2.99 10.17
N LYS A 255 12.49 -2.91 9.00
CA LYS A 255 13.65 -2.03 8.79
C LYS A 255 13.26 -0.58 9.03
N ALA A 256 12.15 -0.14 8.45
CA ALA A 256 11.62 1.21 8.64
C ALA A 256 11.25 1.49 10.10
N ALA A 257 10.59 0.56 10.78
CA ALA A 257 10.24 0.70 12.19
C ALA A 257 11.48 0.81 13.08
N HIS A 258 12.50 -0.01 12.84
CA HIS A 258 13.77 0.06 13.56
C HIS A 258 14.45 1.42 13.39
N ILE A 259 14.58 1.91 12.15
CA ILE A 259 15.19 3.21 11.84
C ILE A 259 14.46 4.36 12.53
N ARG A 260 13.13 4.26 12.64
CA ARG A 260 12.27 5.28 13.24
C ARG A 260 12.09 5.14 14.75
N ASN A 261 12.75 4.18 15.40
CA ASN A 261 12.56 3.85 16.82
C ASN A 261 11.08 3.59 17.18
N LEU A 262 10.37 2.83 16.32
CA LEU A 262 8.98 2.43 16.49
C LEU A 262 8.85 0.91 16.54
N SER A 263 7.77 0.41 17.14
CA SER A 263 7.40 -0.99 16.96
C SER A 263 6.82 -1.19 15.55
N PRO A 264 7.05 -2.36 14.90
CA PRO A 264 6.43 -2.68 13.62
C PRO A 264 4.90 -2.54 13.64
N HIS A 265 4.27 -2.93 14.76
CA HIS A 265 2.83 -2.78 14.95
C HIS A 265 2.36 -1.32 14.90
N ARG A 266 3.08 -0.39 15.56
CA ARG A 266 2.74 1.03 15.55
C ARG A 266 2.86 1.63 14.15
N LEU A 267 3.94 1.29 13.43
CA LEU A 267 4.14 1.74 12.05
C LEU A 267 3.04 1.20 11.12
N HIS A 268 2.74 -0.09 11.22
CA HIS A 268 1.66 -0.73 10.47
C HIS A 268 0.31 -0.07 10.73
N LYS A 269 -0.03 0.20 12.00
CA LYS A 269 -1.29 0.87 12.36
C LYS A 269 -1.37 2.28 11.76
N ALA A 270 -0.28 3.05 11.79
CA ALA A 270 -0.23 4.39 11.22
C ALA A 270 -0.41 4.38 9.70
N ILE A 271 0.33 3.53 8.98
CA ILE A 271 0.21 3.45 7.52
C ILE A 271 -1.17 2.91 7.12
N ALA A 272 -1.71 1.91 7.83
CA ALA A 272 -3.07 1.44 7.58
C ALA A 272 -4.12 2.54 7.76
N ALA A 273 -3.94 3.45 8.74
CA ALA A 273 -4.82 4.60 8.92
C ALA A 273 -4.68 5.62 7.78
N ASN A 274 -3.46 5.85 7.26
CA ASN A 274 -3.26 6.66 6.06
C ASN A 274 -3.95 6.05 4.85
N VAL A 275 -3.79 4.74 4.66
CA VAL A 275 -4.40 4.02 3.54
C VAL A 275 -5.93 4.15 3.58
N ALA A 276 -6.55 3.90 4.74
CA ALA A 276 -7.99 4.02 4.91
C ALA A 276 -8.53 5.46 4.73
N ARG A 277 -7.68 6.47 4.94
CA ARG A 277 -8.03 7.88 4.78
C ARG A 277 -7.88 8.37 3.33
N ILE A 278 -6.93 7.82 2.59
CA ILE A 278 -6.47 8.35 1.30
C ILE A 278 -7.05 7.58 0.12
N PHE A 279 -7.16 6.25 0.23
CA PHE A 279 -7.65 5.43 -0.86
C PHE A 279 -9.14 5.11 -0.64
N PRO A 280 -9.99 5.17 -1.69
CA PRO A 280 -11.40 4.83 -1.63
C PRO A 280 -11.60 3.31 -1.59
N LEU A 281 -11.14 2.69 -0.52
CA LEU A 281 -11.24 1.25 -0.34
C LEU A 281 -12.69 0.89 0.02
N GLN A 282 -13.37 0.19 -0.88
CA GLN A 282 -14.64 -0.38 -0.52
C GLN A 282 -14.43 -1.46 0.54
N SER A 283 -15.06 -1.30 1.69
CA SER A 283 -15.17 -2.42 2.62
C SER A 283 -15.94 -3.53 1.91
N SER A 284 -15.40 -4.74 1.87
CA SER A 284 -16.07 -5.97 1.41
C SER A 284 -17.27 -6.32 2.30
N ALA A 285 -18.25 -5.41 2.36
CA ALA A 285 -19.52 -5.53 3.06
C ALA A 285 -20.63 -6.10 2.14
N HIS A 286 -20.39 -6.17 0.83
CA HIS A 286 -21.25 -6.85 -0.13
C HIS A 286 -20.62 -8.15 -0.63
N GLN A 287 -20.39 -9.08 0.30
CA GLN A 287 -20.56 -10.50 0.00
C GLN A 287 -21.56 -10.98 1.04
N SER A 288 -22.83 -10.74 0.70
CA SER A 288 -24.03 -11.28 1.35
C SER A 288 -23.97 -12.80 1.37
#